data_AF-A0A968MIH1-F1
#
_entry.id   AF-A0A968MIH1-F1
#
_cell.length_a   1.000
_cell.length_b   1.000
_cell.length_c   1.000
_cell.angle_alpha   90.00
_cell.angle_beta   90.00
_cell.angle_gamma   90.00
#
_symmetry.space_group_name_H-M   'P 1'
#
loop_
_entity.id
_entity.type
_entity.pdbx_description
1 polymer ?
#
loop_
_entity_poly.entity_id
_entity_poly.type
_entity_poly.pdbx_seq_one_letter_code
_entity_poly.pdbx_strand_id
1 'polypeptide(L)'
;MCPLGFTKITPNGKEVNYNYYDSVELMNSLSSFILENLKHQLNFGIETDVCYCLGTGKNFAYLSKLNDRYKFFKTIVALEHPRFIIQYKLKDKNLYVNKYLKLLKDSAG
;
A
#
# COMPACT_ATOMS: atom_id res chain seq x y z
N MET A 1 -0.82 -4.62 3.84
CA MET A 1 -0.95 -3.71 5.00
C MET A 1 -2.19 -4.06 5.80
N CYS A 2 -3.31 -3.34 5.67
CA CYS A 2 -4.58 -3.75 6.27
C CYS A 2 -5.31 -4.73 5.33
N PRO A 3 -5.76 -5.90 5.79
CA PRO A 3 -6.48 -6.87 4.97
C PRO A 3 -7.99 -6.55 4.84
N LEU A 4 -8.48 -5.52 5.55
CA LEU A 4 -9.89 -5.12 5.55
C LEU A 4 -10.09 -3.74 4.91
N GLY A 5 -11.28 -3.53 4.34
CA GLY A 5 -11.75 -2.25 3.86
C GLY A 5 -12.61 -1.53 4.89
N PHE A 6 -12.69 -0.20 4.77
CA PHE A 6 -13.53 0.63 5.63
C PHE A 6 -14.41 1.53 4.77
N THR A 7 -15.61 1.80 5.25
CA THR A 7 -16.51 2.79 4.66
C THR A 7 -16.85 3.88 5.68
N LYS A 8 -17.21 5.06 5.18
CA LYS A 8 -17.66 6.19 6.00
C LYS A 8 -18.89 6.80 5.36
N ILE A 9 -19.92 7.06 6.17
CA ILE A 9 -21.07 7.85 5.75
C ILE A 9 -20.70 9.34 5.88
N THR A 10 -20.79 10.07 4.78
CA THR A 10 -20.58 11.53 4.74
C THR A 10 -21.79 12.28 5.32
N PRO A 11 -21.66 13.57 5.68
CA PRO A 11 -22.79 14.36 6.18
C PRO A 11 -24.01 14.39 5.25
N ASN A 12 -23.79 14.25 3.94
CA ASN A 12 -24.85 14.22 2.94
C ASN A 12 -25.46 12.81 2.75
N GLY A 13 -25.18 11.86 3.65
CA GLY A 13 -25.70 10.49 3.60
C GLY A 13 -25.01 9.55 2.61
N LYS A 14 -24.03 10.02 1.83
CA LYS A 14 -23.29 9.19 0.88
C LYS A 14 -22.25 8.34 1.58
N GLU A 15 -22.25 7.04 1.31
CA GLU A 15 -21.18 6.13 1.72
C GLU A 15 -19.95 6.25 0.81
N VAL A 16 -18.76 6.32 1.40
CA VAL A 16 -17.49 6.40 0.66
C VAL A 16 -16.48 5.39 1.19
N ASN A 17 -15.63 4.87 0.30
CA ASN A 17 -14.47 4.06 0.69
C ASN A 17 -13.48 4.92 1.48
N TYR A 18 -12.93 4.33 2.55
CA TYR A 18 -12.03 5.00 3.47
C TYR A 18 -10.77 4.15 3.67
N ASN A 19 -9.60 4.76 3.49
CA ASN A 19 -8.33 4.07 3.71
C ASN A 19 -8.01 4.05 5.22
N TYR A 20 -7.25 3.05 5.66
CA TYR A 20 -6.83 2.92 7.05
C TYR A 20 -6.02 4.14 7.57
N TYR A 21 -5.41 4.93 6.67
CA TYR A 21 -4.63 6.13 6.97
C TYR A 21 -5.38 7.45 6.73
N ASP A 22 -6.68 7.41 6.44
CA ASP A 22 -7.45 8.63 6.18
C ASP A 22 -7.78 9.40 7.47
N SER A 23 -7.74 8.75 8.64
CA SER A 23 -7.70 9.42 9.95
C SER A 23 -6.56 8.88 10.81
N VAL A 24 -5.98 9.75 11.65
CA VAL A 24 -4.93 9.36 12.60
C VAL A 24 -5.47 8.37 13.64
N GLU A 25 -6.70 8.58 14.10
CA GLU A 25 -7.37 7.71 15.08
C GLU A 25 -7.53 6.28 14.55
N LEU A 26 -8.08 6.12 13.34
CA LEU A 26 -8.22 4.81 12.70
C LEU A 26 -6.86 4.15 12.44
N MET A 27 -5.89 4.92 11.97
CA MET A 27 -4.54 4.41 11.71
C MET A 27 -3.90 3.87 13.00
N ASN A 28 -4.07 4.59 14.13
CA ASN A 28 -3.54 4.19 15.42
C ASN A 28 -4.26 2.95 15.97
N SER A 29 -5.60 2.92 15.90
CA SER A 29 -6.38 1.77 16.39
C SER A 29 -6.09 0.48 15.62
N LEU A 30 -5.76 0.59 14.33
CA LEU A 30 -5.43 -0.55 13.47
C LEU A 30 -3.95 -0.95 13.49
N SER A 31 -3.07 -0.20 14.17
CA SER A 31 -1.63 -0.39 14.03
C SER A 31 -1.15 -1.78 14.45
N SER A 32 -1.66 -2.33 15.56
CA SER A 32 -1.34 -3.70 16.00
C SER A 32 -1.86 -4.74 15.00
N PHE A 33 -3.10 -4.58 14.53
CA PHE A 33 -3.72 -5.47 13.56
C PHE A 33 -2.97 -5.51 12.22
N ILE A 34 -2.56 -4.34 11.72
CA ILE A 34 -1.76 -4.23 10.48
C ILE A 34 -0.40 -4.91 10.65
N LEU A 35 0.25 -4.73 11.80
CA LEU A 35 1.53 -5.36 12.10
C LEU A 35 1.42 -6.90 12.15
N GLU A 36 0.41 -7.42 12.83
CA GLU A 36 0.13 -8.86 12.91
C GLU A 36 -0.17 -9.44 11.53
N ASN A 37 -1.00 -8.77 10.73
CA ASN A 37 -1.29 -9.21 9.37
C ASN A 37 -0.03 -9.22 8.49
N LEU A 38 0.83 -8.21 8.59
CA LEU A 38 2.08 -8.18 7.82
C LEU A 38 3.01 -9.33 8.22
N LYS A 39 3.15 -9.63 9.51
CA LYS A 39 3.91 -10.79 10.01
C LYS A 39 3.32 -12.11 9.51
N HIS A 40 2.00 -12.23 9.50
CA HIS A 40 1.32 -13.41 8.98
C HIS A 40 1.60 -13.61 7.48
N GLN A 41 1.56 -12.53 6.68
CA GLN A 41 1.89 -12.58 5.26
C GLN A 41 3.36 -12.94 5.00
N LEU A 42 4.28 -12.46 5.84
CA LEU A 42 5.70 -12.84 5.75
C LEU A 42 5.92 -14.34 5.98
N ASN A 43 5.12 -14.96 6.84
CA ASN A 43 5.18 -16.40 7.11
C ASN A 43 4.71 -17.28 5.94
N PHE A 44 4.19 -16.70 4.86
CA PHE A 44 3.87 -17.45 3.63
C PHE A 44 5.12 -17.83 2.81
N GLY A 45 6.31 -17.45 3.26
CA GLY A 45 7.56 -17.73 2.55
C GLY A 45 7.81 -16.77 1.38
N ILE A 46 7.38 -15.52 1.53
CA ILE A 46 7.63 -14.47 0.52
C ILE A 46 9.09 -14.02 0.53
N GLU A 47 9.61 -13.69 -0.64
CA GLU A 47 10.90 -13.04 -0.75
C GLU A 47 10.82 -11.61 -0.18
N THR A 48 11.79 -11.27 0.67
CA THR A 48 11.80 -10.00 1.41
C THR A 48 12.84 -8.99 0.91
N ASP A 49 13.44 -9.24 -0.25
CA ASP A 49 14.46 -8.36 -0.81
C ASP A 49 13.85 -7.04 -1.29
N VAL A 50 12.72 -7.11 -2.00
CA VAL A 50 12.01 -5.94 -2.51
C VAL A 50 10.52 -6.03 -2.21
N CYS A 51 9.97 -5.02 -1.52
CA CYS A 51 8.54 -4.83 -1.37
C CYS A 51 8.04 -3.70 -2.28
N TYR A 52 7.12 -4.01 -3.20
CA TYR A 52 6.46 -3.00 -4.00
C TYR A 52 5.22 -2.44 -3.29
N CYS A 53 5.28 -1.16 -2.92
CA CYS A 53 4.19 -0.47 -2.24
C CYS A 53 3.32 0.28 -3.25
N LEU A 54 2.08 -0.20 -3.45
CA LEU A 54 1.09 0.51 -4.26
C LEU A 54 0.55 1.72 -3.49
N GLY A 55 0.96 2.91 -3.89
CA GLY A 55 0.64 4.20 -3.27
C GLY A 55 1.89 4.93 -2.81
N THR A 56 2.22 6.02 -3.49
CA THR A 56 3.40 6.86 -3.24
C THR A 56 3.24 7.86 -2.09
N GLY A 57 2.02 8.00 -1.56
CA GLY A 57 1.71 8.92 -0.46
C GLY A 57 1.74 8.25 0.92
N LYS A 58 0.62 8.37 1.66
CA LYS A 58 0.49 7.89 3.05
C LYS A 58 0.77 6.39 3.23
N ASN A 59 0.42 5.55 2.25
CA ASN A 59 0.68 4.10 2.32
C ASN A 59 2.18 3.81 2.42
N PHE A 60 2.97 4.36 1.48
CA PHE A 60 4.43 4.24 1.50
C PHE A 60 5.03 4.84 2.76
N ALA A 61 4.62 6.06 3.15
CA ALA A 61 5.13 6.69 4.37
C ALA A 61 4.90 5.84 5.63
N TYR A 62 3.74 5.20 5.75
CA TYR A 62 3.42 4.35 6.89
C TYR A 62 4.18 3.01 6.84
N LEU A 63 4.25 2.35 5.67
CA LEU A 63 5.00 1.10 5.51
C LEU A 63 6.50 1.32 5.73
N SER A 64 7.08 2.41 5.22
CA SER A 64 8.49 2.75 5.45
C SER A 64 8.79 2.94 6.93
N LYS A 65 7.94 3.64 7.69
CA LYS A 65 8.10 3.77 9.15
C LYS A 65 8.06 2.42 9.87
N LEU A 66 7.17 1.51 9.46
CA LEU A 66 7.17 0.16 10.01
C LEU A 66 8.45 -0.59 9.65
N ASN A 67 8.90 -0.49 8.40
CA ASN A 67 10.11 -1.17 7.96
C ASN A 67 11.38 -0.61 8.60
N ASP A 68 11.42 0.68 8.90
CA ASP A 68 12.52 1.29 9.66
C ASP A 68 12.66 0.66 11.05
N ARG A 69 11.52 0.32 11.67
CA ARG A 69 11.47 -0.30 13.00
C ARG A 69 11.71 -1.80 12.99
N TYR A 70 11.12 -2.53 12.05
CA TYR A 70 11.08 -3.99 12.07
C TYR A 70 11.95 -4.66 11.01
N LYS A 71 12.46 -3.90 10.03
CA LYS A 71 13.35 -4.38 8.97
C LYS A 71 12.78 -5.59 8.21
N PHE A 72 11.49 -5.54 7.90
CA PHE A 72 10.80 -6.62 7.18
C PHE A 72 11.33 -6.84 5.76
N PHE A 73 11.72 -5.77 5.07
CA PHE A 73 12.19 -5.79 3.69
C PHE A 73 13.53 -5.06 3.55
N LYS A 74 14.42 -5.54 2.66
CA LYS A 74 15.67 -4.82 2.37
C LYS A 74 15.39 -3.48 1.71
N THR A 75 14.50 -3.45 0.72
CA THR A 75 14.09 -2.23 0.00
C THR A 75 12.57 -2.17 -0.17
N ILE A 76 11.99 -0.96 -0.05
CA ILE A 76 10.60 -0.69 -0.42
C ILE A 76 10.59 0.25 -1.62
N VAL A 77 9.91 -0.18 -2.70
CA VAL A 77 9.76 0.61 -3.93
C VAL A 77 8.32 1.09 -4.04
N ALA A 78 8.11 2.40 -4.04
CA ALA A 78 6.78 2.99 -4.18
C ALA A 78 6.33 3.05 -5.65
N LEU A 79 5.08 2.66 -5.90
CA LEU A 79 4.42 2.73 -7.21
C LEU A 79 3.13 3.52 -7.12
N GLU A 80 2.75 4.25 -8.17
CA GLU A 80 1.51 5.01 -8.20
C GLU A 80 0.32 4.06 -8.12
N HIS A 81 -0.52 4.19 -7.10
CA HIS A 81 -1.62 3.24 -6.87
C HIS A 81 -2.57 3.15 -8.09
N PRO A 82 -3.05 1.95 -8.49
CA PRO A 82 -3.96 1.80 -9.64
C PRO A 82 -5.20 2.71 -9.58
N ARG A 83 -5.81 2.86 -8.39
CA ARG A 83 -6.89 3.85 -8.16
C ARG A 83 -6.53 5.25 -8.59
N PHE A 84 -5.32 5.74 -8.26
CA PHE A 84 -4.87 7.07 -8.66
C PHE A 84 -4.68 7.14 -10.18
N ILE A 85 -4.07 6.12 -10.79
CA ILE A 85 -3.84 6.08 -12.24
C ILE A 85 -5.18 6.14 -12.99
N ILE A 86 -6.14 5.30 -12.62
CA ILE A 86 -7.45 5.26 -13.29
C ILE A 86 -8.24 6.55 -13.06
N GLN A 87 -8.19 7.14 -11.86
CA GLN A 87 -8.96 8.35 -11.56
C GLN A 87 -8.38 9.62 -12.18
N TYR A 88 -7.05 9.74 -12.27
CA TYR A 88 -6.41 11.01 -12.60
C TYR A 88 -5.44 10.96 -13.79
N LYS A 89 -4.99 9.76 -14.18
CA LYS A 89 -3.96 9.56 -15.21
C LYS A 89 -4.35 8.50 -16.25
N LEU A 90 -5.65 8.37 -16.52
CA LEU A 90 -6.18 7.33 -17.40
C LEU A 90 -5.55 7.35 -18.81
N LYS A 91 -5.30 8.56 -19.35
CA LYS A 91 -4.64 8.74 -20.65
C LYS A 91 -3.23 8.14 -20.69
N ASP A 92 -2.55 8.13 -19.55
CA ASP A 92 -1.18 7.63 -19.41
C ASP A 92 -1.13 6.18 -18.89
N LYS A 93 -2.26 5.46 -18.84
CA LYS A 93 -2.34 4.10 -18.26
C LYS A 93 -1.24 3.17 -18.76
N ASN A 94 -0.98 3.15 -20.08
CA ASN A 94 0.02 2.26 -20.67
C ASN A 94 1.45 2.59 -20.21
N LEU A 95 1.74 3.87 -19.92
CA LEU A 95 3.02 4.28 -19.34
C LEU A 95 3.22 3.62 -17.98
N TYR A 96 2.21 3.64 -17.11
CA TYR A 96 2.27 3.03 -15.79
C TYR A 96 2.33 1.50 -15.86
N VAL A 97 1.58 0.86 -16.77
CA VAL A 97 1.69 -0.59 -16.99
C VAL A 97 3.12 -0.98 -17.39
N ASN A 98 3.72 -0.26 -18.34
CA ASN A 98 5.10 -0.52 -18.76
C ASN A 98 6.10 -0.29 -17.62
N LYS A 99 5.90 0.74 -16.79
CA LYS A 99 6.71 1.00 -15.59
C LYS A 99 6.65 -0.19 -14.62
N TYR A 100 5.45 -0.70 -14.34
CA TYR A 100 5.24 -1.84 -13.45
C TYR A 100 5.92 -3.09 -13.99
N LEU A 101 5.70 -3.42 -15.27
CA LEU A 101 6.28 -4.60 -15.91
C LEU A 101 7.81 -4.55 -15.94
N LYS A 102 8.39 -3.37 -16.19
CA LYS A 102 9.85 -3.21 -16.17
C LYS A 102 10.42 -3.53 -14.78
N LEU A 103 9.85 -2.93 -13.74
CA LEU A 103 10.33 -3.14 -12.37
C LEU A 103 10.20 -4.59 -11.90
N LEU A 104 9.09 -5.25 -12.23
CA LEU A 104 8.87 -6.65 -11.85
C LEU A 104 9.79 -7.62 -12.61
N LYS A 105 10.20 -7.29 -13.84
CA LYS A 105 11.18 -8.08 -14.60
C LYS A 105 12.60 -7.90 -14.06
N ASP A 106 12.97 -6.66 -13.75
CA ASP A 106 14.32 -6.32 -13.27
C ASP A 106 14.62 -6.92 -11.88
N SER A 107 13.59 -7.28 -11.11
CA SER A 107 13.74 -7.91 -9.79
C SER A 107 13.55 -9.43 -9.78
N ALA A 108 13.33 -10.05 -10.94
CA ALA A 108 13.26 -11.51 -11.09
C ALA A 108 14.60 -12.12 -11.57
N GLY A 109 15.70 -11.36 -11.50
CA GLY A 109 17.03 -11.72 -11.98
C GLY A 109 18.08 -11.75 -10.89
#